data_AF-A0A377U004-F1
#
_entry.id   AF-A0A377U004-F1
#
_cell.length_a   1.000
_cell.length_b   1.000
_cell.length_c   1.000
_cell.angle_alpha   90.00
_cell.angle_beta   90.00
_cell.angle_gamma   90.00
#
_symmetry.space_group_name_H-M   'P 1'
#
loop_
_entity.id
_entity.type
_entity.pdbx_description
1 polymer ?
#
loop_
_entity_poly.entity_id
_entity_poly.type
_entity_poly.pdbx_seq_one_letter_code
_entity_poly.pdbx_strand_id
1 'polypeptide(L)'
;MKAIVECWRHIQRRYPQHSINLALGVHGQVDPITGVSQTMPQARWKTPIEIKYLLEERLGVQVRVDNDCVMLALAEKWQHQGTQQDFCVINVDYGIGSSFVINDHIYRGSLYGSGQIGHTIVNPDGKACDCGRYGCLETVASLSALKKQGPNVAQNAA
;
A
#
# COMPACT_ATOMS: atom_id res chain seq x y z
N MET A 1 5.73 -14.48 7.27
CA MET A 1 7.16 -14.26 7.60
C MET A 1 8.11 -15.32 7.05
N LYS A 2 7.87 -16.63 7.21
CA LYS A 2 8.79 -17.68 6.71
C LYS A 2 9.20 -17.51 5.23
N ALA A 3 8.22 -17.31 4.34
CA ALA A 3 8.49 -17.11 2.91
C ALA A 3 9.36 -15.87 2.60
N ILE A 4 9.15 -14.75 3.33
CA ILE A 4 9.96 -13.53 3.19
C ILE A 4 11.41 -13.82 3.58
N VAL A 5 11.62 -14.52 4.70
CA VAL A 5 12.95 -14.91 5.18
C VAL A 5 13.67 -15.82 4.19
N GLU A 6 12.96 -16.81 3.62
CA GLU A 6 13.51 -17.71 2.62
C GLU A 6 13.91 -16.97 1.34
N CYS A 7 13.06 -16.05 0.86
CA CYS A 7 13.36 -15.21 -0.29
C CYS A 7 14.58 -14.31 -0.06
N TRP A 8 14.64 -13.62 1.10
CA TRP A 8 15.78 -12.76 1.43
C TRP A 8 17.09 -13.57 1.52
N ARG A 9 17.07 -14.74 2.18
CA ARG A 9 18.26 -15.62 2.28
C ARG A 9 18.72 -16.12 0.91
N HIS A 10 17.78 -16.38 0.00
CA HIS A 10 18.11 -16.75 -1.37
C HIS A 10 18.86 -15.62 -2.10
N ILE A 11 18.36 -14.38 -1.99
CA ILE A 11 19.04 -13.20 -2.56
C ILE A 11 20.41 -12.96 -1.91
N GLN A 12 20.52 -13.04 -0.58
CA GLN A 12 21.80 -12.83 0.13
C GLN A 12 22.88 -13.83 -0.32
N ARG A 13 22.52 -15.11 -0.55
CA ARG A 13 23.47 -16.12 -1.07
C ARG A 13 23.97 -15.79 -2.47
N ARG A 14 23.19 -15.07 -3.28
CA ARG A 14 23.58 -14.65 -4.63
C ARG A 14 24.57 -13.49 -4.61
N TYR A 15 24.61 -12.72 -3.52
CA TYR A 15 25.47 -11.54 -3.36
C TYR A 15 26.21 -11.56 -2.01
N PRO A 16 27.07 -12.56 -1.74
CA PRO A 16 27.66 -12.79 -0.42
C PRO A 16 28.57 -11.65 0.09
N GLN A 17 29.05 -10.79 -0.80
CA GLN A 17 29.91 -9.65 -0.47
C GLN A 17 29.12 -8.37 -0.17
N HIS A 18 27.80 -8.38 -0.32
CA HIS A 18 26.95 -7.21 -0.11
C HIS A 18 26.15 -7.34 1.17
N SER A 19 26.02 -6.24 1.91
CA SER A 19 25.02 -6.13 2.97
C SER A 19 23.68 -5.72 2.35
N ILE A 20 22.66 -6.57 2.49
CA ILE A 20 21.34 -6.35 1.88
C ILE A 20 20.31 -6.13 2.99
N ASN A 21 19.83 -4.89 3.11
CA ASN A 21 18.68 -4.55 3.95
C ASN A 21 17.35 -4.89 3.24
N LEU A 22 16.25 -4.92 3.99
CA LEU A 22 14.92 -5.22 3.46
C LEU A 22 14.01 -3.98 3.57
N ALA A 23 13.35 -3.63 2.47
CA ALA A 23 12.19 -2.74 2.47
C ALA A 23 10.96 -3.54 2.04
N LEU A 24 9.85 -3.39 2.76
CA LEU A 24 8.62 -4.13 2.50
C LEU A 24 7.42 -3.19 2.37
N GLY A 25 6.75 -3.25 1.22
CA GLY A 25 5.42 -2.68 1.05
C GLY A 25 4.34 -3.62 1.55
N VAL A 26 3.38 -3.10 2.32
CA VAL A 26 2.22 -3.84 2.81
C VAL A 26 0.95 -3.03 2.57
N HIS A 27 -0.13 -3.71 2.20
CA HIS A 27 -1.42 -3.06 2.10
C HIS A 27 -1.94 -2.63 3.48
N GLY A 28 -2.80 -1.61 3.48
CA GLY A 28 -3.40 -1.05 4.68
C GLY A 28 -2.53 0.00 5.37
N GLN A 29 -2.92 0.35 6.59
CA GLN A 29 -2.25 1.39 7.38
C GLN A 29 -1.02 0.82 8.08
N VAL A 30 0.10 1.54 7.96
CA VAL A 30 1.40 1.16 8.51
C VAL A 30 1.96 2.35 9.28
N ASP A 31 2.49 2.09 10.46
CA ASP A 31 3.39 3.05 11.12
C ASP A 31 4.82 2.84 10.58
N PRO A 32 5.38 3.77 9.81
CA PRO A 32 6.69 3.58 9.18
C PRO A 32 7.86 3.68 10.17
N ILE A 33 7.63 4.19 11.39
CA ILE A 33 8.66 4.30 12.43
C ILE A 33 8.81 2.96 13.15
N THR A 34 7.70 2.43 13.66
CA THR A 34 7.67 1.12 14.35
C THR A 34 7.65 -0.05 13.38
N GLY A 35 7.22 0.16 12.14
CA GLY A 35 7.03 -0.86 11.13
C GLY A 35 5.87 -1.82 11.41
N VAL A 36 4.89 -1.35 12.20
CA VAL A 36 3.68 -2.09 12.55
C VAL A 36 2.65 -1.96 11.43
N SER A 37 2.16 -3.08 10.91
CA SER A 37 0.93 -3.12 10.10
C SER A 37 -0.25 -3.02 11.06
N GLN A 38 -0.96 -1.90 11.03
CA GLN A 38 -2.01 -1.57 12.00
C GLN A 38 -3.35 -2.20 11.61
N THR A 39 -3.89 -1.79 10.46
CA THR A 39 -5.20 -2.22 9.97
C THR A 39 -5.11 -2.52 8.48
N MET A 40 -5.56 -3.71 8.10
CA MET A 40 -5.70 -4.16 6.72
C MET A 40 -6.96 -5.03 6.65
N PRO A 41 -8.13 -4.48 6.26
CA PRO A 41 -9.41 -5.21 6.29
C PRO A 41 -9.36 -6.56 5.55
N GLN A 42 -8.60 -6.59 4.45
CA GLN A 42 -8.42 -7.75 3.58
C GLN A 42 -7.44 -8.78 4.13
N ALA A 43 -6.71 -8.46 5.20
CA ALA A 43 -5.74 -9.39 5.78
C ALA A 43 -6.41 -10.55 6.52
N ARG A 44 -5.71 -11.68 6.55
CA ARG A 44 -6.09 -12.84 7.38
C ARG A 44 -5.86 -12.58 8.87
N TRP A 45 -4.94 -11.67 9.22
CA TRP A 45 -4.72 -11.25 10.60
C TRP A 45 -5.69 -10.15 10.99
N LYS A 46 -6.14 -10.16 12.25
CA LYS A 46 -7.13 -9.21 12.79
C LYS A 46 -6.56 -8.26 13.84
N THR A 47 -5.31 -8.45 14.23
CA THR A 47 -4.60 -7.60 15.19
C THR A 47 -3.37 -7.00 14.51
N PRO A 48 -2.87 -5.86 14.99
CA PRO A 48 -1.63 -5.29 14.50
C PRO A 48 -0.47 -6.30 14.55
N ILE A 49 0.43 -6.22 13.56
CA ILE A 49 1.63 -7.07 13.48
C ILE A 49 2.87 -6.20 13.42
N GLU A 50 3.81 -6.46 14.32
CA GLU A 50 5.13 -5.81 14.38
C GLU A 50 6.09 -6.38 13.32
N ILE A 51 5.75 -6.17 12.04
CA ILE A 51 6.44 -6.80 10.91
C ILE A 51 7.94 -6.50 10.91
N LYS A 52 8.32 -5.24 11.14
CA LYS A 52 9.72 -4.82 11.21
C LYS A 52 10.48 -5.63 12.27
N TYR A 53 10.05 -5.56 13.52
CA TYR A 53 10.71 -6.26 14.64
C TYR A 53 10.86 -7.77 14.36
N LEU A 54 9.77 -8.43 13.96
CA LEU A 54 9.75 -9.87 13.69
C LEU A 54 10.67 -10.29 12.54
N LEU A 55 10.92 -9.41 11.56
CA LEU A 55 11.83 -9.68 10.46
C LEU A 55 13.28 -9.31 10.82
N GLU A 56 13.52 -8.20 11.53
CA GLU A 56 14.85 -7.82 12.02
C GLU A 56 15.43 -8.91 12.93
N GLU A 57 14.62 -9.45 13.85
CA GLU A 57 15.01 -10.57 14.74
C GLU A 57 15.47 -11.81 13.94
N ARG A 58 14.80 -12.13 12.83
CA ARG A 58 15.06 -13.35 12.05
C ARG A 58 16.16 -13.20 10.99
N LEU A 59 16.40 -11.97 10.55
CA LEU A 59 17.30 -11.66 9.43
C LEU A 59 18.61 -11.03 9.89
N GLY A 60 18.63 -10.33 11.03
CA GLY A 60 19.81 -9.62 11.51
C GLY A 60 20.20 -8.42 10.63
N VAL A 61 19.26 -7.87 9.86
CA VAL A 61 19.46 -6.70 8.98
C VAL A 61 18.37 -5.66 9.22
N GLN A 62 18.60 -4.43 8.75
CA GLN A 62 17.60 -3.37 8.86
C GLN A 62 16.37 -3.70 8.02
N VAL A 63 15.19 -3.52 8.61
CA VAL A 63 13.91 -3.65 7.91
C VAL A 63 13.16 -2.33 7.95
N ARG A 64 12.69 -1.88 6.79
CA ARG A 64 11.72 -0.79 6.66
C ARG A 64 10.41 -1.34 6.14
N VAL A 65 9.30 -0.88 6.72
CA VAL A 65 7.96 -1.31 6.34
C VAL A 65 7.13 -0.08 6.07
N ASP A 66 6.40 -0.08 4.98
CA ASP A 66 5.54 1.04 4.61
C ASP A 66 4.32 0.56 3.83
N ASN A 67 3.38 1.47 3.60
CA ASN A 67 2.25 1.23 2.73
C ASN A 67 2.70 0.98 1.27
N ASP A 68 2.01 0.09 0.57
CA ASP A 68 2.25 -0.24 -0.83
C ASP A 68 2.19 0.97 -1.78
N CYS A 69 1.24 1.89 -1.60
CA CYS A 69 1.14 3.10 -2.41
C CYS A 69 2.30 4.06 -2.16
N VAL A 70 2.87 4.09 -0.95
CA VAL A 70 4.09 4.85 -0.65
C VAL A 70 5.29 4.25 -1.40
N MET A 71 5.40 2.92 -1.45
CA MET A 71 6.45 2.25 -2.22
C MET A 71 6.35 2.59 -3.72
N LEU A 72 5.12 2.64 -4.27
CA LEU A 72 4.91 3.09 -5.65
C LEU A 72 5.33 4.55 -5.85
N ALA A 73 4.94 5.47 -4.96
CA ALA A 73 5.35 6.87 -5.07
C ALA A 73 6.88 7.07 -4.96
N LEU A 74 7.55 6.29 -4.11
CA LEU A 74 9.02 6.30 -4.05
C LEU A 74 9.66 5.75 -5.33
N ALA A 75 9.09 4.70 -5.92
CA ALA A 75 9.55 4.17 -7.20
C ALA A 75 9.41 5.22 -8.31
N GLU A 76 8.26 5.87 -8.41
CA GLU A 76 8.01 6.96 -9.36
C GLU A 76 9.01 8.11 -9.18
N LYS A 77 9.21 8.56 -7.92
CA LYS A 77 10.16 9.62 -7.58
C LYS A 77 11.60 9.29 -8.03
N TRP A 78 12.05 8.06 -7.85
CA TRP A 78 13.45 7.68 -8.10
C TRP A 78 13.74 7.26 -9.54
N GLN A 79 12.75 6.71 -10.26
CA GLN A 79 12.96 6.21 -11.62
C GLN A 79 12.83 7.31 -12.67
N HIS A 80 12.05 8.36 -12.40
CA HIS A 80 11.81 9.44 -13.35
C HIS A 80 12.67 10.66 -13.00
N GLN A 81 13.79 10.82 -13.72
CA GLN A 81 14.60 12.05 -13.64
C GLN A 81 13.73 13.25 -14.05
N GLY A 82 13.62 14.25 -13.17
CA GLY A 82 12.79 15.42 -13.41
C GLY A 82 11.31 15.27 -13.03
N THR A 83 10.94 14.27 -12.22
CA THR A 83 9.59 14.19 -11.63
C THR A 83 9.28 15.52 -10.92
N GLN A 84 8.04 15.99 -11.07
CA GLN A 84 7.59 17.16 -10.32
C GLN A 84 7.74 16.93 -8.82
N GLN A 85 8.08 17.98 -8.08
CA GLN A 85 8.20 17.89 -6.61
C GLN A 85 6.86 17.61 -5.93
N ASP A 86 5.77 17.86 -6.64
CA ASP A 86 4.40 17.61 -6.20
C ASP A 86 3.70 16.65 -7.16
N PHE A 87 3.29 15.49 -6.67
CA PHE A 87 2.50 14.54 -7.45
C PHE A 87 1.73 13.59 -6.55
N CYS A 88 0.80 12.84 -7.14
CA CYS A 88 0.08 11.78 -6.47
C CYS A 88 0.12 10.51 -7.33
N VAL A 89 0.41 9.38 -6.69
CA VAL A 89 0.19 8.06 -7.26
C VAL A 89 -1.15 7.55 -6.77
N ILE A 90 -1.99 7.09 -7.69
CA ILE A 90 -3.23 6.40 -7.39
C ILE A 90 -3.09 4.95 -7.83
N ASN A 91 -3.15 4.03 -6.87
CA ASN A 91 -3.13 2.60 -7.13
C ASN A 91 -4.56 2.08 -7.23
N VAL A 92 -4.97 1.62 -8.41
CA VAL A 92 -6.28 1.00 -8.66
C VAL A 92 -6.07 -0.48 -8.93
N ASP A 93 -6.40 -1.30 -7.95
CA ASP A 93 -6.33 -2.76 -8.04
C ASP A 93 -7.50 -3.38 -7.25
N TYR A 94 -7.27 -4.39 -6.40
CA TYR A 94 -8.29 -4.98 -5.53
C TYR A 94 -9.05 -3.90 -4.75
N GLY A 95 -8.33 -2.86 -4.31
CA GLY A 95 -8.86 -1.65 -3.70
C GLY A 95 -8.38 -0.39 -4.40
N ILE A 96 -8.64 0.78 -3.79
CA ILE A 96 -8.12 2.06 -4.25
C ILE A 96 -7.33 2.74 -3.14
N GLY A 97 -6.03 2.90 -3.37
CA GLY A 97 -5.13 3.63 -2.50
C GLY A 97 -4.43 4.76 -3.25
N SER A 98 -3.76 5.63 -2.50
CA SER A 98 -2.92 6.67 -3.09
C SER A 98 -1.76 7.04 -2.18
N SER A 99 -0.80 7.74 -2.74
CA SER A 99 0.25 8.39 -1.97
C SER A 99 0.60 9.71 -2.61
N PHE A 100 0.74 10.73 -1.79
CA PHE A 100 1.03 12.10 -2.21
C PHE A 100 2.49 12.40 -1.91
N VAL A 101 3.19 12.94 -2.89
CA VAL A 101 4.49 13.60 -2.72
C VAL A 101 4.24 15.09 -2.81
N ILE A 102 4.65 15.83 -1.78
CA ILE A 102 4.48 17.28 -1.69
C ILE A 102 5.83 17.87 -1.28
N ASN A 103 6.32 18.86 -2.02
CA ASN A 103 7.65 19.44 -1.85
C ASN A 103 8.75 18.37 -1.78
N ASP A 104 8.69 17.38 -2.68
CA ASP A 104 9.61 16.25 -2.76
C ASP A 104 9.55 15.27 -1.56
N HIS A 105 8.56 15.40 -0.67
CA HIS A 105 8.41 14.53 0.50
C HIS A 105 7.10 13.76 0.47
N ILE A 106 7.12 12.49 0.93
CA ILE A 106 5.89 11.72 1.11
C ILE A 106 5.03 12.42 2.17
N TYR A 107 3.84 12.84 1.77
CA TYR A 107 2.85 13.41 2.66
C TYR A 107 2.11 12.29 3.41
N ARG A 108 2.45 12.16 4.70
CA ARG A 108 1.97 11.08 5.57
C ARG A 108 0.61 11.33 6.21
N GLY A 109 0.24 12.61 6.37
CA GLY A 109 -0.92 13.01 7.16
C GLY A 109 -0.81 12.62 8.64
N SER A 110 -1.87 12.88 9.41
CA SER A 110 -1.95 12.47 10.81
C SER A 110 -1.98 10.94 10.93
N LEU A 111 -1.26 10.40 11.93
CA LEU A 111 -1.19 8.96 12.21
C LEU A 111 -0.80 8.09 10.99
N TYR A 112 -0.07 8.66 10.03
CA TYR A 112 0.34 7.98 8.79
C TYR A 112 -0.84 7.48 7.94
N GLY A 113 -2.02 8.09 8.08
CA GLY A 113 -3.27 7.68 7.42
C GLY A 113 -3.57 8.40 6.09
N SER A 114 -2.65 9.19 5.55
CA SER A 114 -2.81 9.80 4.21
C SER A 114 -3.01 8.75 3.12
N GLY A 115 -3.67 9.14 2.03
CA GLY A 115 -3.76 8.29 0.85
C GLY A 115 -4.97 7.34 0.78
N GLN A 116 -5.86 7.37 1.77
CA GLN A 116 -7.07 6.53 1.85
C GLN A 116 -8.22 7.03 0.94
N ILE A 117 -7.91 7.49 -0.27
CA ILE A 117 -8.89 8.11 -1.19
C ILE A 117 -9.98 7.13 -1.65
N GLY A 118 -9.70 5.83 -1.63
CA GLY A 118 -10.70 4.79 -1.92
C GLY A 118 -11.89 4.81 -0.96
N HIS A 119 -11.72 5.37 0.24
CA HIS A 119 -12.77 5.48 1.25
C HIS A 119 -13.51 6.83 1.24
N THR A 120 -13.20 7.73 0.30
CA THR A 120 -13.98 8.94 0.05
C THR A 120 -15.40 8.56 -0.36
N ILE A 121 -16.41 9.11 0.30
CA ILE A 121 -17.81 8.88 -0.04
C ILE A 121 -18.12 9.64 -1.34
N VAL A 122 -18.44 8.89 -2.41
CA VAL A 122 -18.81 9.44 -3.72
C VAL A 122 -20.29 9.24 -4.05
N ASN A 123 -20.95 8.32 -3.34
CA ASN A 123 -22.39 8.10 -3.43
C ASN A 123 -22.95 7.74 -2.04
N PRO A 124 -23.57 8.67 -1.29
CA PRO A 124 -24.09 8.40 0.06
C PRO A 124 -25.05 7.20 0.15
N ASP A 125 -25.80 6.94 -0.92
CA ASP A 125 -26.74 5.80 -1.04
C ASP A 125 -26.09 4.57 -1.71
N GLY A 126 -24.76 4.55 -1.77
CA GLY A 126 -23.99 3.52 -2.45
C GLY A 126 -23.85 2.21 -1.66
N LYS A 127 -23.02 1.31 -2.19
CA LYS A 127 -22.81 -0.02 -1.60
C LYS A 127 -22.03 0.07 -0.29
N ALA A 128 -22.21 -0.93 0.57
CA ALA A 128 -21.39 -1.11 1.76
C ALA A 128 -19.91 -1.31 1.37
N CYS A 129 -19.02 -0.65 2.11
CA CYS A 129 -17.57 -0.75 2.00
C CYS A 129 -17.01 -1.52 3.19
N ASP A 130 -15.92 -2.26 2.97
CA ASP A 130 -15.24 -3.03 4.03
C ASP A 130 -14.66 -2.14 5.15
N CYS A 131 -14.57 -0.82 4.93
CA CYS A 131 -14.20 0.14 5.98
C CYS A 131 -15.35 0.43 6.98
N GLY A 132 -16.54 -0.14 6.77
CA GLY A 132 -17.72 0.03 7.62
C GLY A 132 -18.66 1.18 7.21
N ARG A 133 -18.31 1.93 6.16
CA ARG A 133 -19.16 3.02 5.60
C ARG A 133 -19.90 2.55 4.35
N TYR A 134 -20.75 3.43 3.80
CA TYR A 134 -21.44 3.25 2.53
C TYR A 134 -20.91 4.25 1.51
N GLY A 135 -20.89 3.86 0.23
CA GLY A 135 -20.68 4.82 -0.84
C GLY A 135 -19.24 5.19 -1.16
N CYS A 136 -18.27 4.44 -0.63
CA CYS A 136 -16.85 4.72 -0.87
C CYS A 136 -16.48 4.54 -2.35
N LEU A 137 -15.56 5.37 -2.86
CA LEU A 137 -15.02 5.31 -4.24
C LEU A 137 -14.60 3.88 -4.65
N GLU A 138 -13.97 3.15 -3.74
CA GLU A 138 -13.55 1.76 -3.95
C GLU A 138 -14.71 0.83 -4.33
N THR A 139 -15.93 1.09 -3.84
CA THR A 139 -17.10 0.24 -4.09
C THR A 139 -17.63 0.35 -5.53
N VAL A 140 -17.19 1.37 -6.27
CA VAL A 140 -17.62 1.63 -7.65
C VAL A 140 -16.46 1.53 -8.65
N ALA A 141 -15.24 1.88 -8.26
CA ALA A 141 -14.11 2.07 -9.19
C ALA A 141 -12.91 1.12 -8.98
N SER A 142 -12.90 0.27 -7.94
CA SER A 142 -11.83 -0.73 -7.79
C SER A 142 -11.94 -1.83 -8.83
N LEU A 143 -10.86 -2.55 -9.09
CA LEU A 143 -10.88 -3.74 -9.95
C LEU A 143 -11.89 -4.78 -9.43
N SER A 144 -12.01 -4.92 -8.10
CA SER A 144 -13.00 -5.78 -7.47
C SER A 144 -14.43 -5.34 -7.76
N ALA A 145 -14.70 -4.04 -7.73
CA ALA A 145 -16.01 -3.47 -8.07
C ALA A 145 -16.34 -3.63 -9.56
N LEU A 146 -15.38 -3.33 -10.43
CA LEU A 146 -15.53 -3.44 -11.89
C LEU A 146 -15.77 -4.90 -12.31
N LYS A 147 -15.04 -5.86 -11.74
CA LYS A 147 -15.26 -7.30 -11.99
C LYS A 147 -16.67 -7.75 -11.59
N LYS A 148 -17.21 -7.24 -10.48
CA LYS A 148 -18.58 -7.53 -10.03
C LYS A 148 -19.66 -6.94 -10.95
N GLN A 149 -19.34 -5.89 -11.72
CA GLN A 149 -20.28 -5.22 -12.62
C GLN A 149 -20.38 -5.90 -14.01
N GLY A 150 -19.44 -6.77 -14.37
CA GLY A 150 -19.47 -7.51 -15.64
C GLY A 150 -19.44 -6.60 -16.89
N PRO A 151 -19.66 -7.14 -18.10
CA PRO A 151 -19.53 -6.40 -19.37
C PRO A 151 -20.55 -5.25 -19.58
N ASN A 152 -21.42 -4.94 -18.60
CA ASN A 152 -22.36 -3.82 -18.70
C ASN A 152 -21.72 -2.43 -18.55
N VAL A 153 -20.42 -2.33 -18.25
CA VAL A 153 -19.72 -1.03 -18.17
C VAL A 153 -19.43 -0.43 -19.56
N ALA A 154 -19.41 -1.24 -20.62
CA ALA A 154 -19.17 -0.76 -21.98
C ALA A 154 -20.38 -0.05 -22.64
N GLN A 155 -21.57 -0.07 -22.03
CA GLN A 155 -22.80 0.46 -22.66
C GLN A 155 -23.16 1.90 -22.26
N ASN A 156 -22.48 2.51 -21.28
CA ASN A 156 -22.76 3.88 -20.82
C ASN A 156 -21.62 4.87 -21.10
N ALA A 157 -20.64 4.48 -21.92
CA ALA A 157 -19.62 5.39 -22.45
C ALA A 157 -19.97 5.70 -23.92
N ALA A 158 -21.06 6.45 -24.13
CA ALA A 158 -21.44 7.07 -25.40
C ALA A 158 -22.06 8.44 -25.12
#